data_AF-A0A838B9X6-F1
#
_entry.id   AF-A0A838B9X6-F1
#
_cell.length_a   1.000
_cell.length_b   1.000
_cell.length_c   1.000
_cell.angle_alpha   90.00
_cell.angle_beta   90.00
_cell.angle_gamma   90.00
#
_symmetry.space_group_name_H-M   'P 1'
#
loop_
_entity.id
_entity.type
_entity.pdbx_description
1 polymer ?
#
loop_
_entity_poly.entity_id
_entity_poly.type
_entity_poly.pdbx_seq_one_letter_code
_entity_poly.pdbx_strand_id
1 'polypeptide(L)'
;MVRIFALSVAFATLALPALAGDTVDTAKVTCKEYLDSDHNLMVAMEAAFHEAMKNDPKLGSLNQAALSLVMWDNCAGKTDTKVIDALRQ
;
A
#
# COMPACT_ATOMS: atom_id res chain seq x y z
N MET A 1 -22.78 -24.74 39.38
CA MET A 1 -22.32 -23.35 39.16
C MET A 1 -21.51 -23.33 37.88
N VAL A 2 -22.17 -23.22 36.72
CA VAL A 2 -21.55 -23.41 35.40
C VAL A 2 -21.00 -22.06 34.92
N ARG A 3 -19.68 -21.99 34.77
CA ARG A 3 -18.96 -20.84 34.21
C ARG A 3 -19.06 -20.91 32.69
N ILE A 4 -19.77 -19.96 32.07
CA ILE A 4 -19.75 -19.76 30.62
C ILE A 4 -19.11 -18.38 30.40
N PHE A 5 -17.81 -18.38 30.14
CA PHE A 5 -17.12 -17.21 29.60
C PHE A 5 -17.49 -17.11 28.13
N ALA A 6 -18.37 -16.16 27.79
CA ALA A 6 -18.65 -15.79 26.42
C ALA A 6 -17.41 -15.08 25.85
N LEU A 7 -16.56 -15.81 25.14
CA LEU A 7 -15.49 -15.28 24.32
C LEU A 7 -16.11 -14.68 23.06
N SER A 8 -16.50 -13.41 23.15
CA SER A 8 -16.87 -12.60 21.98
C SER A 8 -15.62 -12.35 21.14
N VAL A 9 -15.42 -13.17 20.11
CA VAL A 9 -14.43 -12.90 19.07
C VAL A 9 -15.00 -11.75 18.22
N ALA A 10 -14.57 -10.53 18.51
CA ALA A 10 -14.79 -9.41 17.62
C ALA A 10 -13.94 -9.66 16.37
N PHE A 11 -14.56 -10.17 15.31
CA PHE A 11 -13.99 -10.14 13.98
C PHE A 11 -13.97 -8.68 13.55
N ALA A 12 -12.86 -7.99 13.80
CA ALA A 12 -12.53 -6.78 13.08
C ALA A 12 -12.37 -7.19 11.62
N THR A 13 -13.47 -7.15 10.86
CA THR A 13 -13.40 -7.07 9.41
C THR A 13 -12.62 -5.80 9.11
N LEU A 14 -11.32 -5.94 8.92
CA LEU A 14 -10.53 -5.00 8.15
C LEU A 14 -11.21 -4.96 6.79
N ALA A 15 -12.15 -4.03 6.64
CA ALA A 15 -12.69 -3.65 5.37
C ALA A 15 -11.52 -3.04 4.62
N LEU A 16 -10.72 -3.89 3.96
CA LEU A 16 -9.92 -3.46 2.83
C LEU A 16 -10.93 -2.77 1.91
N PRO A 17 -10.78 -1.46 1.65
CA PRO A 17 -11.67 -0.76 0.76
C PRO A 17 -11.67 -1.54 -0.54
N ALA A 18 -12.84 -2.05 -0.93
CA ALA A 18 -13.05 -2.58 -2.26
C ALA A 18 -12.82 -1.39 -3.21
N LEU A 19 -11.59 -1.26 -3.72
CA LEU A 19 -11.19 -0.28 -4.73
C LEU A 19 -11.82 -0.69 -6.08
N ALA A 20 -13.14 -0.71 -6.11
CA ALA A 20 -13.93 -0.92 -7.30
C ALA A 20 -14.06 0.42 -8.02
N GLY A 21 -13.13 0.71 -8.92
CA GLY A 21 -13.25 1.79 -9.91
C GLY A 21 -12.66 3.15 -9.54
N ASP A 22 -12.12 3.32 -8.34
CA ASP A 22 -11.45 4.55 -7.93
C ASP A 22 -9.97 4.52 -8.32
N THR A 23 -9.53 5.55 -9.05
CA THR A 23 -8.12 5.81 -9.32
C THR A 23 -7.33 5.76 -8.01
N VAL A 24 -6.21 5.01 -7.98
CA VAL A 24 -5.33 4.95 -6.80
C VAL A 24 -4.85 6.36 -6.43
N ASP A 25 -5.26 6.84 -5.25
CA ASP A 25 -4.81 8.10 -4.68
C ASP A 25 -3.44 7.92 -4.02
N THR A 26 -2.38 8.14 -4.80
CA THR A 26 -0.97 7.96 -4.37
C THR A 26 -0.59 8.82 -3.15
N ALA A 27 -1.36 9.86 -2.82
CA ALA A 27 -1.13 10.69 -1.63
C ALA A 27 -1.65 10.05 -0.32
N LYS A 28 -2.39 8.94 -0.42
CA LYS A 28 -2.99 8.24 0.72
C LYS A 28 -2.49 6.83 0.92
N VAL A 29 -2.01 6.16 -0.14
CA VAL A 29 -1.53 4.77 -0.04
C VAL A 29 -0.43 4.65 1.02
N THR A 30 -0.71 3.80 2.00
CA THR A 30 0.23 3.40 3.05
C THR A 30 1.11 2.25 2.58
N CYS A 31 2.30 2.13 3.17
CA CYS A 31 3.18 1.00 2.94
C CYS A 31 2.53 -0.31 3.35
N LYS A 32 1.67 -0.33 4.39
CA LYS A 32 0.87 -1.50 4.74
C LYS A 32 -0.07 -1.91 3.60
N GLU A 33 -0.84 -0.97 3.07
CA GLU A 33 -1.77 -1.24 1.96
C GLU A 33 -1.03 -1.76 0.73
N TYR A 34 0.13 -1.19 0.41
CA TYR A 34 0.97 -1.68 -0.69
C TYR A 34 1.49 -3.10 -0.45
N LEU A 35 2.11 -3.37 0.71
CA LEU A 35 2.73 -4.66 1.04
C LEU A 35 1.72 -5.80 1.22
N ASP A 36 0.52 -5.51 1.71
CA ASP A 36 -0.54 -6.49 1.95
C ASP A 36 -1.52 -6.62 0.77
N SER A 37 -1.33 -5.85 -0.31
CA SER A 37 -2.21 -5.88 -1.49
C SER A 37 -2.08 -7.19 -2.27
N ASP A 38 -3.18 -7.58 -2.92
CA ASP A 38 -3.09 -8.62 -3.94
C ASP A 38 -2.31 -8.12 -5.16
N HIS A 39 -1.88 -9.06 -6.01
CA HIS A 39 -1.04 -8.73 -7.16
C HIS A 39 -1.67 -7.68 -8.10
N ASN A 40 -2.98 -7.73 -8.34
CA ASN A 40 -3.62 -6.80 -9.27
C ASN A 40 -3.67 -5.38 -8.69
N LEU A 41 -3.99 -5.27 -7.40
CA LEU A 41 -4.01 -4.00 -6.70
C LEU A 41 -2.59 -3.42 -6.56
N MET A 42 -1.61 -4.26 -6.25
CA MET A 42 -0.19 -3.89 -6.21
C MET A 42 0.25 -3.28 -7.55
N VAL A 43 -0.03 -3.96 -8.67
CA VAL A 43 0.32 -3.49 -10.02
C VAL A 43 -0.39 -2.17 -10.35
N ALA A 44 -1.66 -2.01 -9.95
CA ALA A 44 -2.39 -0.77 -10.14
C ALA A 44 -1.79 0.40 -9.34
N MET A 45 -1.37 0.14 -8.09
CA MET A 45 -0.66 1.13 -7.28
C MET A 45 0.67 1.53 -7.90
N GLU A 46 1.48 0.56 -8.32
CA GLU A 46 2.78 0.80 -8.95
C GLU A 46 2.66 1.61 -10.24
N ALA A 47 1.67 1.33 -11.09
CA ALA A 47 1.41 2.11 -12.29
C ALA A 47 1.01 3.56 -11.93
N ALA A 48 0.19 3.76 -10.91
CA ALA A 48 -0.20 5.10 -10.45
C ALA A 48 1.00 5.88 -9.87
N PHE A 49 1.87 5.22 -9.10
CA PHE A 49 3.10 5.82 -8.60
C PHE A 49 4.09 6.12 -9.74
N HIS A 50 4.20 5.24 -10.73
CA HIS A 50 5.06 5.45 -11.91
C HIS A 50 4.67 6.71 -12.67
N GLU A 51 3.37 6.88 -12.95
CA GLU A 51 2.86 8.09 -13.60
C GLU A 51 3.04 9.33 -12.70
N ALA A 52 2.78 9.22 -11.39
CA ALA A 52 2.94 10.34 -10.45
C ALA A 52 4.41 10.78 -10.31
N MET A 53 5.36 9.85 -10.43
CA MET A 53 6.80 10.11 -10.28
C MET A 53 7.50 10.47 -11.59
N LYS A 54 6.83 10.48 -12.75
CA LYS A 54 7.48 10.65 -14.06
C LYS A 54 8.36 11.90 -14.21
N ASN A 55 8.08 12.94 -13.43
CA ASN A 55 8.83 14.20 -13.42
C ASN A 55 9.79 14.33 -12.22
N ASP A 56 9.84 13.33 -11.34
CA ASP A 56 10.78 13.31 -10.22
C ASP A 56 12.22 13.07 -10.75
N PRO A 57 13.22 13.87 -10.32
CA PRO A 57 14.58 13.78 -10.84
C PRO A 57 15.27 12.42 -10.61
N LYS A 58 14.87 11.68 -9.57
CA LYS A 58 15.46 10.38 -9.21
C LYS A 58 14.58 9.22 -9.66
N LEU A 59 13.27 9.35 -9.48
CA LEU A 59 12.32 8.26 -9.68
C LEU A 59 11.68 8.25 -11.07
N GLY A 60 11.60 9.39 -11.75
CA GLY A 60 10.90 9.52 -13.03
C GLY A 60 11.57 8.82 -14.21
N SER A 61 12.86 8.50 -14.09
CA SER A 61 13.60 7.72 -15.09
C SER A 61 13.48 6.20 -14.90
N LEU A 62 12.94 5.75 -13.77
CA LEU A 62 12.77 4.33 -13.48
C LEU A 62 11.64 3.77 -14.34
N ASN A 63 11.80 2.54 -14.83
CA ASN A 63 10.67 1.78 -15.34
C ASN A 63 9.83 1.26 -14.14
N GLN A 64 8.62 0.77 -14.42
CA GLN A 64 7.70 0.34 -13.38
C GLN A 64 8.29 -0.76 -12.47
N ALA A 65 9.02 -1.74 -13.02
CA ALA A 65 9.63 -2.81 -12.24
C ALA A 65 10.73 -2.29 -11.29
N ALA A 66 11.56 -1.35 -11.75
CA ALA A 66 12.56 -0.71 -10.91
C ALA A 66 11.91 0.16 -9.82
N LEU A 67 10.83 0.87 -10.15
CA LEU A 67 10.07 1.64 -9.17
C LEU A 67 9.41 0.75 -8.12
N SER A 68 8.84 -0.39 -8.53
CA SER A 68 8.26 -1.41 -7.63
C SER A 68 9.28 -1.86 -6.58
N LEU A 69 10.51 -2.20 -7.00
CA LEU A 69 11.58 -2.58 -6.08
C LEU A 69 11.92 -1.44 -5.09
N VAL A 70 12.04 -0.21 -5.58
CA VAL A 70 12.31 0.96 -4.73
C VAL A 70 11.16 1.21 -3.73
N MET A 71 9.91 1.05 -4.16
CA MET A 71 8.73 1.15 -3.29
C MET A 71 8.77 0.08 -2.20
N TRP A 72 9.01 -1.18 -2.57
CA TRP A 72 9.11 -2.30 -1.64
C TRP A 72 10.20 -2.07 -0.59
N ASP A 73 11.42 -1.73 -1.02
CA ASP A 73 12.57 -1.54 -0.13
C ASP A 73 12.35 -0.38 0.85
N ASN A 74 11.73 0.71 0.39
CA ASN A 74 11.45 1.87 1.26
C ASN A 74 10.26 1.62 2.20
N CYS A 75 9.34 0.73 1.83
CA CYS A 75 8.18 0.38 2.64
C CYS A 75 8.43 -0.76 3.62
N ALA A 76 9.41 -1.62 3.37
CA ALA A 76 9.73 -2.76 4.24
C ALA A 76 9.97 -2.29 5.69
N GLY A 77 9.12 -2.77 6.61
CA GLY A 77 9.18 -2.42 8.03
C GLY A 77 8.62 -1.04 8.40
N LYS A 78 8.09 -0.26 7.45
CA LYS A 78 7.50 1.09 7.67
C LYS A 78 5.98 1.10 7.40
N THR A 79 5.24 0.15 7.96
CA THR A 79 3.83 -0.12 7.61
C THR A 79 2.90 1.10 7.65
N ASP A 80 3.07 1.97 8.63
CA ASP A 80 2.16 3.13 8.84
C ASP A 80 2.58 4.36 8.03
N THR A 81 3.71 4.31 7.33
CA THR A 81 4.20 5.41 6.49
C THR A 81 3.49 5.38 5.15
N LYS A 82 3.18 6.55 4.59
CA LYS A 82 2.69 6.65 3.22
C LYS A 82 3.80 6.32 2.23
N VAL A 83 3.49 5.60 1.16
CA VAL A 83 4.49 5.22 0.15
C VAL A 83 5.19 6.46 -0.41
N ILE A 84 4.44 7.54 -0.69
CA ILE A 84 4.99 8.80 -1.18
C ILE A 84 6.03 9.43 -0.22
N ASP A 85 5.80 9.31 1.08
CA ASP A 85 6.71 9.87 2.10
C ASP A 85 7.92 8.95 2.32
N ALA A 86 7.75 7.65 2.14
CA ALA A 86 8.85 6.68 2.17
C ALA A 86 9.82 6.88 0.98
N LEU A 87 9.29 7.20 -0.20
CA LEU A 87 10.08 7.43 -1.43
C LEU A 87 10.88 8.75 -1.43
N ARG A 88 10.55 9.70 -0.54
CA ARG A 88 11.21 11.01 -0.45
C ARG A 88 12.39 11.04 0.52
N GLN A 89 12.61 9.96 1.27
CA GLN A 89 13.72 9.81 2.21
C GLN A 89 15.05 9.55 1.48
#